data_AF-A0A2V4DCK7-F1
#
_entry.id   AF-A0A2V4DCK7-F1
#
_cell.length_a   1.000
_cell.length_b   1.000
_cell.length_c   1.000
_cell.angle_alpha   90.00
_cell.angle_beta   90.00
_cell.angle_gamma   90.00
#
_symmetry.space_group_name_H-M   'P 1'
#
loop_
_entity.id
_entity.type
_entity.pdbx_description
1 polymer ?
#
loop_
_entity_poly.entity_id
_entity_poly.type
_entity_poly.pdbx_seq_one_letter_code
_entity_poly.pdbx_strand_id
1 'polypeptide(L)'
;MVCILLSLIMRTKHVLAVLMMLTATVAGCFGDEKTSEEEIDDVIDDVIDDTPGDSGPPGALFVYIQSEDYSFGIQDQHPLSLHFPAPPMSDGSPYALEQICSVDDGHAADVYSTWVNSSGGNAGDFNNITSWSVKNNNSIELEHFAYDPMSDIINFTNPMVVFEDNVSFTGHVEAEVFDQATWSCTDAVADPVTEEDLEDCPFDDPIASPCAEPECIADHESDACTALVDAFCVDNPEDEGCEFMAMLEVFEFMESLGDLDNDALCGVVSEMGSS
;
A
#
# COMPACT_ATOMS: atom_id res chain seq x y z
N MET A 1 -38.37 -23.86 -3.40
CA MET A 1 -38.44 -23.00 -4.60
C MET A 1 -39.17 -21.74 -4.17
N VAL A 2 -38.57 -20.57 -4.00
CA VAL A 2 -37.42 -19.92 -4.66
C VAL A 2 -36.84 -18.90 -3.66
N CYS A 3 -35.56 -19.00 -3.30
CA CYS A 3 -34.81 -18.00 -2.53
C CYS A 3 -33.31 -18.10 -2.87
N ILE A 4 -32.94 -17.83 -4.12
CA ILE A 4 -31.55 -17.56 -4.54
C ILE A 4 -31.63 -16.65 -5.75
N LEU A 5 -31.63 -15.32 -5.56
CA LEU A 5 -31.20 -14.34 -6.56
C LEU A 5 -31.16 -12.91 -5.98
N LEU A 6 -30.43 -12.65 -4.88
CA LEU A 6 -30.24 -11.27 -4.42
C LEU A 6 -28.94 -11.02 -3.61
N SER A 7 -27.87 -11.78 -3.86
CA SER A 7 -26.58 -11.63 -3.15
C SER A 7 -25.38 -11.35 -4.05
N LEU A 8 -25.57 -10.78 -5.26
CA LEU A 8 -24.47 -10.55 -6.21
C LEU A 8 -24.34 -9.09 -6.67
N ILE A 9 -25.00 -8.14 -5.99
CA ILE A 9 -24.87 -6.72 -6.29
C ILE A 9 -24.66 -5.99 -4.97
N MET A 10 -23.39 -5.91 -4.56
CA MET A 10 -22.77 -4.86 -3.75
C MET A 10 -21.30 -5.26 -3.60
N ARG A 11 -20.54 -5.20 -4.71
CA ARG A 11 -19.11 -4.95 -4.63
C ARG A 11 -18.98 -3.55 -4.03
N THR A 12 -18.59 -3.49 -2.78
CA THR A 12 -18.48 -2.24 -2.00
C THR A 12 -17.31 -1.42 -2.52
N LYS A 13 -17.49 -0.76 -3.66
CA LYS A 13 -16.81 0.48 -3.99
C LYS A 13 -17.22 1.48 -2.90
N HIS A 14 -16.28 1.98 -2.11
CA HIS A 14 -16.27 3.22 -1.32
C HIS A 14 -15.19 3.11 -0.21
N VAL A 15 -13.92 3.34 -0.56
CA VAL A 15 -12.92 3.73 0.46
C VAL A 15 -13.14 5.23 0.71
N LEU A 16 -14.03 5.52 1.66
CA LEU A 16 -14.37 6.87 2.08
C LEU A 16 -13.28 7.39 3.03
N ALA A 17 -12.40 8.26 2.56
CA ALA A 17 -11.42 8.96 3.40
C ALA A 17 -12.13 10.01 4.27
N VAL A 18 -12.32 9.71 5.56
CA VAL A 18 -12.72 10.70 6.57
C VAL A 18 -11.79 10.56 7.77
N LEU A 19 -10.84 11.48 7.92
CA LEU A 19 -10.12 11.66 9.18
C LEU A 19 -10.16 13.13 9.61
N MET A 20 -11.01 13.42 10.60
CA MET A 20 -11.00 14.66 11.36
C MET A 20 -9.91 14.59 12.44
N MET A 21 -9.00 15.56 12.49
CA MET A 21 -8.19 15.82 13.68
C MET A 21 -8.13 17.32 13.97
N LEU A 22 -8.75 17.71 15.09
CA LEU A 22 -8.57 18.99 15.75
C LEU A 22 -7.17 19.08 16.34
N THR A 23 -6.40 20.12 16.00
CA THR A 23 -5.26 20.54 16.81
C THR A 23 -5.50 21.91 17.42
N ALA A 24 -5.55 21.93 18.75
CA ALA A 24 -5.73 23.10 19.59
C ALA A 24 -4.54 24.06 19.46
N THR A 25 -4.83 25.35 19.29
CA THR A 25 -3.84 26.43 19.37
C THR A 25 -3.46 26.68 20.84
N VAL A 26 -2.19 26.51 21.17
CA VAL A 26 -1.62 27.01 22.44
C VAL A 26 -0.91 28.32 22.13
N ALA A 27 -1.50 29.41 22.63
CA ALA A 27 -0.88 30.73 22.65
C ALA A 27 0.37 30.73 23.54
N GLY A 28 1.48 31.24 23.02
CA GLY A 28 2.71 31.50 23.77
C GLY A 28 3.19 32.94 23.52
N CYS A 29 2.92 33.81 24.49
CA CYS A 29 3.39 35.20 24.55
C CYS A 29 4.90 35.27 24.87
N PHE A 30 5.68 36.08 24.15
CA PHE A 30 6.77 36.97 24.60
C PHE A 30 7.06 37.88 23.39
N GLY A 31 7.24 39.20 23.44
CA GLY A 31 7.66 40.05 24.55
C GLY A 31 8.94 40.81 24.17
N ASP A 32 8.81 41.79 23.27
CA ASP A 32 9.56 43.06 23.16
C ASP A 32 11.06 43.17 22.76
N GLU A 33 11.32 44.30 22.09
CA GLU A 33 12.55 45.12 21.95
C GLU A 33 13.68 44.84 20.91
N LYS A 34 13.63 45.65 19.84
CA LYS A 34 14.60 46.69 19.41
C LYS A 34 15.90 46.37 18.62
N THR A 35 15.95 46.99 17.43
CA THR A 35 17.08 47.66 16.73
C THR A 35 18.31 46.86 16.31
N SER A 36 18.53 46.74 15.00
CA SER A 36 19.50 47.57 14.24
C SER A 36 19.54 47.12 12.78
N GLU A 37 19.61 48.08 11.86
CA GLU A 37 19.91 47.87 10.45
C GLU A 37 21.42 47.69 10.30
N GLU A 38 21.86 46.61 9.65
CA GLU A 38 23.19 46.52 9.06
C GLU A 38 23.07 45.73 7.74
N GLU A 39 23.30 46.43 6.62
CA GLU A 39 23.41 45.84 5.29
C GLU A 39 24.68 44.97 5.25
N ILE A 40 24.52 43.70 4.86
CA ILE A 40 25.61 42.88 4.34
C ILE A 40 25.08 42.13 3.12
N ASP A 41 25.53 42.60 1.95
CA ASP A 41 25.45 41.95 0.66
C ASP A 41 26.56 40.89 0.63
N ASP A 42 26.22 39.59 0.67
CA ASP A 42 27.09 38.51 0.23
C ASP A 42 26.32 37.19 0.06
N VAL A 43 26.29 36.74 -1.20
CA VAL A 43 26.27 35.33 -1.67
C VAL A 43 25.20 34.41 -1.07
N ILE A 44 24.12 34.20 -1.83
CA ILE A 44 23.18 33.08 -1.66
C ILE A 44 23.95 31.78 -1.94
N ASP A 45 24.38 31.11 -0.87
CA ASP A 45 24.71 29.69 -0.86
C ASP A 45 23.41 28.98 -0.45
N ASP A 46 22.87 28.16 -1.34
CA ASP A 46 21.63 27.38 -1.15
C ASP A 46 21.79 26.43 0.04
N VAL A 47 21.44 26.91 1.23
CA VAL A 47 21.10 26.06 2.36
C VAL A 47 19.60 25.83 2.25
N ILE A 48 19.23 24.64 1.77
CA ILE A 48 17.87 24.12 1.90
C ILE A 48 17.56 24.07 3.40
N ASP A 49 16.75 25.02 3.85
CA ASP A 49 16.25 25.10 5.21
C ASP A 49 15.06 24.13 5.36
N ASP A 50 15.33 22.91 5.84
CA ASP A 50 14.33 21.91 6.22
C ASP A 50 13.61 22.31 7.53
N THR A 51 13.08 23.54 7.60
CA THR A 51 12.18 23.96 8.68
C THR A 51 10.72 23.79 8.21
N PRO A 52 9.92 22.91 8.85
CA PRO A 52 8.53 22.69 8.47
C PRO A 52 7.68 23.90 8.90
N GLY A 53 7.38 24.76 7.94
CA GLY A 53 6.60 25.98 8.16
C GLY A 53 6.49 26.92 6.96
N ASP A 54 7.26 26.72 5.90
CA ASP A 54 7.12 27.49 4.66
C ASP A 54 6.24 26.70 3.66
N SER A 55 5.13 27.30 3.24
CA SER A 55 4.28 26.77 2.18
C SER A 55 5.16 26.49 0.96
N GLY A 56 5.08 25.27 0.41
CA GLY A 56 5.83 24.90 -0.80
C GLY A 56 5.67 25.90 -1.95
N PRO A 57 6.43 25.74 -3.05
CA PRO A 57 6.33 26.65 -4.20
C PRO A 57 4.87 26.84 -4.62
N PRO A 58 4.40 28.05 -4.93
CA PRO A 58 2.99 28.31 -5.18
C PRO A 58 2.47 27.43 -6.32
N GLY A 59 1.32 26.78 -6.10
CA GLY A 59 0.80 25.77 -7.01
C GLY A 59 -0.11 24.78 -6.31
N ALA A 60 -0.35 23.64 -6.96
CA ALA A 60 -1.04 22.50 -6.36
C ALA A 60 -0.39 21.17 -6.71
N LEU A 61 -0.50 20.21 -5.79
CA LEU A 61 -0.11 18.83 -6.01
C LEU A 61 -1.22 18.10 -6.76
N PHE A 62 -0.90 17.55 -7.93
CA PHE A 62 -1.82 16.68 -8.67
C PHE A 62 -1.44 15.23 -8.40
N VAL A 63 -2.41 14.43 -7.95
CA VAL A 63 -2.25 13.01 -7.59
C VAL A 63 -3.17 12.18 -8.47
N TYR A 64 -2.57 11.29 -9.27
CA TYR A 64 -3.25 10.33 -10.11
C TYR A 64 -3.23 8.96 -9.45
N ILE A 65 -4.39 8.37 -9.22
CA ILE A 65 -4.54 6.99 -8.74
C ILE A 65 -4.88 6.11 -9.93
N GLN A 66 -4.05 5.09 -10.15
CA GLN A 66 -4.25 4.07 -11.16
C GLN A 66 -4.77 2.81 -10.47
N SER A 67 -6.09 2.61 -10.50
CA SER A 67 -6.77 1.52 -9.78
C SER A 67 -7.42 0.48 -10.69
N GLU A 68 -7.64 0.79 -11.98
CA GLU A 68 -8.31 -0.11 -12.91
C GLU A 68 -7.34 -0.67 -13.98
N ASP A 69 -7.47 -1.96 -14.30
CA ASP A 69 -6.72 -2.60 -15.40
C ASP A 69 -7.30 -2.18 -16.77
N TYR A 70 -6.61 -1.28 -17.48
CA TYR A 70 -6.99 -0.97 -18.86
C TYR A 70 -6.54 -2.10 -19.80
N SER A 71 -7.43 -2.49 -20.72
CA SER A 71 -7.11 -3.46 -21.76
C SER A 71 -5.87 -3.06 -22.57
N PHE A 72 -4.99 -4.03 -22.86
CA PHE A 72 -3.76 -3.94 -23.65
C PHE A 72 -2.51 -3.35 -22.97
N GLY A 73 -2.47 -3.23 -21.64
CA GLY A 73 -1.26 -2.79 -20.92
C GLY A 73 -0.81 -1.38 -21.33
N ILE A 74 -1.78 -0.54 -21.72
CA ILE A 74 -1.52 0.85 -22.13
C ILE A 74 -0.99 1.65 -20.93
N GLN A 75 -1.39 1.24 -19.73
CA GLN A 75 -0.98 1.80 -18.45
C GLN A 75 0.44 1.44 -18.04
N ASP A 76 0.92 0.24 -18.41
CA ASP A 76 2.30 -0.23 -18.18
C ASP A 76 3.36 0.55 -18.98
N GLN A 77 2.94 1.51 -19.81
CA GLN A 77 3.82 2.31 -20.65
C GLN A 77 4.23 3.58 -19.92
N HIS A 78 5.42 3.56 -19.34
CA HIS A 78 5.99 4.70 -18.63
C HIS A 78 7.01 5.49 -19.50
N PRO A 79 7.29 6.76 -19.16
CA PRO A 79 6.68 7.55 -18.08
C PRO A 79 5.26 8.04 -18.41
N LEU A 80 4.49 8.30 -17.35
CA LEU A 80 3.20 9.00 -17.45
C LEU A 80 3.41 10.51 -17.38
N SER A 81 2.48 11.26 -17.97
CA SER A 81 2.55 12.71 -18.00
C SER A 81 1.16 13.35 -17.94
N LEU A 82 1.08 14.51 -17.28
CA LEU A 82 -0.13 15.31 -17.10
C LEU A 82 -0.17 16.43 -18.14
N HIS A 83 -1.31 16.57 -18.84
CA HIS A 83 -1.49 17.51 -19.94
C HIS A 83 -2.67 18.46 -19.70
N PHE A 84 -2.42 19.76 -19.82
CA PHE A 84 -3.46 20.79 -19.75
C PHE A 84 -3.71 21.42 -21.13
N PRO A 85 -4.97 21.67 -21.52
CA PRO A 85 -5.33 22.16 -22.85
C PRO A 85 -5.19 23.68 -23.01
N ALA A 86 -5.13 24.45 -21.91
CA ALA A 86 -5.15 25.91 -21.95
C ALA A 86 -4.27 26.57 -20.87
N PRO A 87 -3.71 27.78 -21.15
CA PRO A 87 -2.94 28.54 -20.16
C PRO A 87 -3.80 28.94 -18.95
N PRO A 88 -3.18 29.20 -17.78
CA PRO A 88 -1.73 29.17 -17.54
C PRO A 88 -1.16 27.77 -17.28
N MET A 89 -1.99 26.79 -16.91
CA MET A 89 -1.49 25.45 -16.58
C MET A 89 -0.85 24.73 -17.77
N SER A 90 -1.27 25.04 -19.02
CA SER A 90 -0.62 24.47 -20.21
C SER A 90 0.80 24.98 -20.47
N ASP A 91 1.23 26.09 -19.84
CA ASP A 91 2.52 26.71 -20.14
C ASP A 91 3.71 25.85 -19.66
N GLY A 92 3.50 25.03 -18.63
CA GLY A 92 4.44 24.01 -18.15
C GLY A 92 4.13 22.59 -18.61
N SER A 93 3.08 22.38 -19.42
CA SER A 93 2.67 21.06 -19.89
C SER A 93 3.61 20.53 -20.99
N PRO A 94 3.93 19.22 -21.01
CA PRO A 94 3.50 18.18 -20.08
C PRO A 94 4.30 18.17 -18.78
N TYR A 95 3.62 17.88 -17.67
CA TYR A 95 4.26 17.63 -16.38
C TYR A 95 4.56 16.13 -16.24
N ALA A 96 5.79 15.78 -15.88
CA ALA A 96 6.15 14.39 -15.65
C ALA A 96 5.54 13.90 -14.33
N LEU A 97 4.85 12.76 -14.36
CA LEU A 97 4.29 12.14 -13.18
C LEU A 97 5.31 11.18 -12.57
N GLU A 98 5.60 11.36 -11.28
CA GLU A 98 6.49 10.50 -10.49
C GLU A 98 5.65 9.48 -9.72
N GLN A 99 6.03 8.20 -9.76
CA GLN A 99 5.37 7.15 -8.98
C GLN A 99 5.74 7.31 -7.50
N ILE A 100 4.72 7.37 -6.64
CA ILE A 100 4.87 7.55 -5.20
C ILE A 100 4.32 6.36 -4.40
N CYS A 101 3.45 5.54 -4.98
CA CYS A 101 3.03 4.26 -4.44
C CYS A 101 3.08 3.22 -5.58
N SER A 102 3.55 2.01 -5.28
CA SER A 102 3.51 0.89 -6.20
C SER A 102 2.80 -0.35 -5.64
N VAL A 103 2.00 -1.00 -6.48
CA VAL A 103 1.44 -2.33 -6.18
C VAL A 103 2.52 -3.39 -6.00
N ASP A 104 3.64 -3.26 -6.73
CA ASP A 104 4.80 -4.16 -6.60
C ASP A 104 5.48 -4.03 -5.23
N ASP A 105 5.31 -2.89 -4.56
CA ASP A 105 5.81 -2.62 -3.21
C ASP A 105 4.77 -2.98 -2.11
N GLY A 106 3.63 -3.58 -2.48
CA GLY A 106 2.58 -4.01 -1.56
C GLY A 106 1.52 -2.94 -1.25
N HIS A 107 1.50 -1.83 -1.99
CA HIS A 107 0.43 -0.84 -1.87
C HIS A 107 -0.84 -1.26 -2.63
N ALA A 108 -1.97 -0.68 -2.24
CA ALA A 108 -3.29 -1.02 -2.78
C ALA A 108 -3.49 -0.59 -4.24
N ALA A 109 -2.71 0.38 -4.72
CA ALA A 109 -2.78 0.91 -6.08
C ALA A 109 -1.45 1.59 -6.46
N ASP A 110 -1.19 1.70 -7.76
CA ASP A 110 -0.14 2.57 -8.27
C ASP A 110 -0.62 4.02 -8.18
N VAL A 111 0.19 4.88 -7.57
CA VAL A 111 -0.15 6.30 -7.41
C VAL A 111 1.00 7.14 -7.93
N TYR A 112 0.66 8.15 -8.70
CA TYR A 112 1.60 9.08 -9.28
C TYR A 112 1.29 10.52 -8.88
N SER A 113 2.31 11.37 -8.81
CA SER A 113 2.10 12.78 -8.50
C SER A 113 3.02 13.71 -9.27
N THR A 114 2.59 14.98 -9.37
CA THR A 114 3.41 16.09 -9.86
C THR A 114 2.95 17.39 -9.25
N TRP A 115 3.87 18.33 -9.07
CA TRP A 115 3.53 19.70 -8.71
C TRP A 115 3.23 20.55 -9.94
N VAL A 116 2.13 21.29 -9.93
CA VAL A 116 1.76 22.26 -10.98
C VAL A 116 1.86 23.67 -10.39
N ASN A 117 2.82 24.44 -10.88
CA ASN A 117 3.07 25.80 -10.38
C ASN A 117 1.97 26.78 -10.78
N SER A 118 1.68 27.74 -9.89
CA SER A 118 0.82 28.89 -10.15
C SER A 118 1.57 30.19 -9.82
N SER A 119 1.49 31.16 -10.71
CA SER A 119 2.01 32.51 -10.49
C SER A 119 1.06 33.38 -9.66
N GLY A 120 -0.20 32.96 -9.52
CA GLY A 120 -1.25 33.64 -8.77
C GLY A 120 -1.35 33.24 -7.29
N GLY A 121 -0.33 32.58 -6.73
CA GLY A 121 -0.40 31.93 -5.41
C GLY A 121 -0.71 30.43 -5.57
N ASN A 122 -1.54 29.86 -4.71
CA ASN A 122 -1.82 28.42 -4.73
C ASN A 122 -2.56 27.98 -6.02
N ALA A 123 -3.78 28.46 -6.24
CA ALA A 123 -4.52 28.22 -7.48
C ALA A 123 -5.07 29.53 -8.08
N GLY A 124 -4.50 30.66 -7.67
CA GLY A 124 -5.08 31.98 -7.97
C GLY A 124 -5.08 32.37 -9.44
N ASP A 125 -4.25 31.73 -10.27
CA ASP A 125 -4.25 31.92 -11.72
C ASP A 125 -4.81 30.72 -12.50
N PHE A 126 -5.16 29.61 -11.84
CA PHE A 126 -5.74 28.46 -12.51
C PHE A 126 -7.10 28.82 -13.14
N ASN A 127 -7.44 28.14 -14.24
CA ASN A 127 -8.75 28.34 -14.85
C ASN A 127 -9.84 27.83 -13.88
N ASN A 128 -10.93 28.59 -13.77
CA ASN A 128 -12.01 28.20 -12.86
C ASN A 128 -12.63 26.85 -13.23
N ILE A 129 -12.75 26.57 -14.52
CA ILE A 129 -13.07 25.24 -15.05
C ILE A 129 -11.79 24.72 -15.67
N THR A 130 -11.25 23.63 -15.13
CA THR A 130 -10.04 23.02 -15.66
C THR A 130 -10.30 21.57 -15.99
N SER A 131 -9.91 21.18 -17.20
CA SER A 131 -9.77 19.79 -17.58
C SER A 131 -8.33 19.48 -17.95
N TRP A 132 -7.94 18.21 -17.79
CA TRP A 132 -6.61 17.70 -18.14
C TRP A 132 -6.71 16.25 -18.61
N SER A 133 -5.62 15.73 -19.14
CA SER A 133 -5.50 14.30 -19.45
C SER A 133 -4.17 13.72 -19.01
N VAL A 134 -4.19 12.43 -18.71
CA VAL A 134 -2.97 11.65 -18.45
C VAL A 134 -2.60 10.90 -19.73
N LYS A 135 -1.33 10.98 -20.11
CA LYS A 135 -0.79 10.31 -21.30
C LYS A 135 0.45 9.52 -20.98
N ASN A 136 0.59 8.40 -21.65
CA ASN A 136 1.81 7.60 -21.62
C ASN A 136 2.86 8.11 -22.62
N ASN A 137 4.05 7.48 -22.62
CA ASN A 137 5.16 7.83 -23.52
C ASN A 137 4.84 7.73 -25.02
N ASN A 138 3.86 6.90 -25.39
CA ASN A 138 3.38 6.80 -26.78
C ASN A 138 2.34 7.89 -27.13
N SER A 139 2.13 8.88 -26.25
CA SER A 139 1.11 9.93 -26.37
C SER A 139 -0.31 9.38 -26.47
N ILE A 140 -0.53 8.14 -26.01
CA ILE A 140 -1.86 7.57 -25.89
C ILE A 140 -2.49 8.20 -24.65
N GLU A 141 -3.66 8.77 -24.87
CA GLU A 141 -4.48 9.35 -23.81
C GLU A 141 -5.20 8.25 -23.07
N LEU A 142 -4.98 8.18 -21.75
CA LEU A 142 -5.59 7.18 -20.88
C LEU A 142 -7.02 7.58 -20.54
N GLU A 143 -7.20 8.81 -20.04
CA GLU A 143 -8.48 9.32 -19.56
C GLU A 143 -8.47 10.86 -19.54
N HIS A 144 -9.65 11.46 -19.48
CA HIS A 144 -9.83 12.88 -19.22
C HIS A 144 -10.37 13.12 -17.81
N PHE A 145 -9.87 14.17 -17.18
CA PHE A 145 -10.26 14.56 -15.83
C PHE A 145 -10.69 16.03 -15.82
N ALA A 146 -11.54 16.40 -14.86
CA ALA A 146 -11.93 17.78 -14.66
C ALA A 146 -12.23 18.09 -13.20
N TYR A 147 -12.11 19.38 -12.86
CA TYR A 147 -12.59 19.93 -11.60
C TYR A 147 -13.21 21.31 -11.85
N ASP A 148 -14.36 21.57 -11.23
CA ASP A 148 -15.09 22.83 -11.31
C ASP A 148 -15.84 23.10 -9.99
N PRO A 149 -15.56 24.21 -9.26
CA PRO A 149 -14.64 25.28 -9.61
C PRO A 149 -13.28 25.19 -8.91
N MET A 150 -12.20 25.41 -9.66
CA MET A 150 -10.83 25.48 -9.12
C MET A 150 -10.62 26.65 -8.14
N SER A 151 -11.56 27.59 -8.06
CA SER A 151 -11.55 28.66 -7.05
C SER A 151 -11.60 28.14 -5.61
N ASP A 152 -12.11 26.93 -5.40
CA ASP A 152 -12.33 26.38 -4.06
C ASP A 152 -11.02 26.12 -3.31
N ILE A 153 -9.93 25.88 -4.05
CA ILE A 153 -8.62 25.56 -3.47
C ILE A 153 -7.69 26.78 -3.33
N ILE A 154 -8.12 27.98 -3.73
CA ILE A 154 -7.28 29.20 -3.66
C ILE A 154 -6.83 29.50 -2.22
N ASN A 155 -7.68 29.20 -1.24
CA ASN A 155 -7.41 29.47 0.18
C ASN A 155 -6.84 28.27 0.94
N PHE A 156 -6.58 27.15 0.27
CA PHE A 156 -5.93 26.00 0.90
C PHE A 156 -4.49 26.38 1.24
N THR A 157 -3.93 25.77 2.28
CA THR A 157 -2.51 25.97 2.61
C THR A 157 -1.63 25.14 1.68
N ASN A 158 -2.03 23.88 1.46
CA ASN A 158 -1.38 22.89 0.64
C ASN A 158 -2.43 22.25 -0.29
N PRO A 159 -2.77 22.86 -1.42
CA PRO A 159 -3.78 22.31 -2.31
C PRO A 159 -3.31 21.03 -2.99
N MET A 160 -4.15 20.01 -2.88
CA MET A 160 -3.99 18.71 -3.54
C MET A 160 -5.23 18.43 -4.37
N VAL A 161 -5.03 18.01 -5.62
CA VAL A 161 -6.08 17.59 -6.56
C VAL A 161 -5.87 16.10 -6.84
N VAL A 162 -6.83 15.27 -6.45
CA VAL A 162 -6.77 13.81 -6.54
C VAL A 162 -7.75 13.32 -7.59
N PHE A 163 -7.32 12.45 -8.48
CA PHE A 163 -8.16 11.90 -9.53
C PHE A 163 -7.78 10.45 -9.80
N GLU A 164 -8.81 9.63 -9.97
CA GLU A 164 -8.69 8.18 -10.13
C GLU A 164 -9.23 7.78 -11.51
N ASP A 165 -8.61 6.80 -12.15
CA ASP A 165 -9.11 6.30 -13.41
C ASP A 165 -10.45 5.57 -13.30
N ASN A 166 -11.20 5.53 -14.41
CA ASN A 166 -12.52 4.91 -14.42
C ASN A 166 -12.88 4.41 -15.82
N VAL A 167 -12.53 3.14 -16.09
CA VAL A 167 -12.79 2.45 -17.36
C VAL A 167 -14.27 2.41 -17.80
N SER A 168 -15.20 2.67 -16.88
CA SER A 168 -16.64 2.67 -17.15
C SER A 168 -17.20 4.05 -17.48
N PHE A 169 -16.39 5.10 -17.38
CA PHE A 169 -16.84 6.46 -17.58
C PHE A 169 -16.73 6.90 -19.04
N THR A 170 -17.63 7.79 -19.47
CA THR A 170 -17.55 8.45 -20.77
C THR A 170 -17.63 9.95 -20.56
N GLY A 171 -16.56 10.69 -20.82
CA GLY A 171 -16.48 12.13 -20.58
C GLY A 171 -15.23 12.52 -19.79
N HIS A 172 -15.37 13.45 -18.85
CA HIS A 172 -14.33 13.78 -17.87
C HIS A 172 -14.65 13.15 -16.51
N VAL A 173 -13.74 12.38 -15.95
CA VAL A 173 -13.82 11.89 -14.58
C VAL A 173 -13.60 13.07 -13.63
N GLU A 174 -14.48 13.22 -12.65
CA GLU A 174 -14.41 14.32 -11.68
C GLU A 174 -13.29 14.06 -10.67
N ALA A 175 -12.46 15.08 -10.43
CA ALA A 175 -11.42 15.05 -9.41
C ALA A 175 -11.96 15.50 -8.04
N GLU A 176 -11.27 15.14 -6.98
CA GLU A 176 -11.50 15.61 -5.63
C GLU A 176 -10.34 16.51 -5.16
N VAL A 177 -10.57 17.35 -4.16
CA VAL A 177 -9.55 18.28 -3.66
C VAL A 177 -9.41 18.23 -2.14
N PHE A 178 -8.17 18.39 -1.68
CA PHE A 178 -7.79 18.29 -0.27
C PHE A 178 -6.78 19.39 0.09
N ASP A 179 -6.78 19.84 1.35
CA ASP A 179 -5.76 20.74 1.90
C ASP A 179 -4.72 19.92 2.68
N GLN A 180 -3.80 19.29 1.94
CA GLN A 180 -2.82 18.34 2.46
C GLN A 180 -1.51 18.43 1.67
N ALA A 181 -0.37 18.39 2.37
CA ALA A 181 0.95 18.56 1.76
C ALA A 181 1.46 17.30 1.03
N THR A 182 1.09 16.11 1.49
CA THR A 182 1.63 14.84 0.99
C THR A 182 0.54 13.79 0.86
N TRP A 183 0.63 12.91 -0.15
CA TRP A 183 -0.21 11.73 -0.24
C TRP A 183 0.36 10.59 0.63
N SER A 184 -0.51 9.79 1.25
CA SER A 184 -0.10 8.60 2.00
C SER A 184 -0.56 7.35 1.26
N CYS A 185 0.38 6.46 0.95
CA CYS A 185 0.05 5.16 0.38
C CYS A 185 -0.77 4.34 1.38
N THR A 186 -1.76 3.62 0.86
CA THR A 186 -2.50 2.61 1.62
C THR A 186 -1.99 1.26 1.19
N ASP A 187 -1.68 0.38 2.14
CA ASP A 187 -1.21 -0.97 1.83
C ASP A 187 -2.38 -1.83 1.33
N ALA A 188 -2.08 -2.75 0.42
CA ALA A 188 -3.05 -3.73 -0.02
C ALA A 188 -3.48 -4.56 1.20
N VAL A 189 -4.78 -4.60 1.48
CA VAL A 189 -5.29 -5.59 2.42
C VAL A 189 -5.19 -6.91 1.70
N ALA A 190 -4.39 -7.84 2.23
CA ALA A 190 -4.32 -9.19 1.69
C ALA A 190 -5.74 -9.73 1.53
N ASP A 191 -6.05 -10.27 0.35
CA ASP A 191 -7.32 -10.92 0.13
C ASP A 191 -7.53 -11.97 1.25
N PRO A 192 -8.74 -12.07 1.82
CA PRO A 192 -8.99 -13.09 2.82
C PRO A 192 -8.68 -14.44 2.19
N VAL A 193 -7.76 -15.18 2.80
CA VAL A 193 -7.43 -16.55 2.40
C VAL A 193 -8.74 -17.33 2.32
N THR A 194 -8.99 -17.97 1.18
CA THR A 194 -10.20 -18.77 0.99
C THR A 194 -9.90 -20.24 1.17
N GLU A 195 -10.93 -21.03 1.49
CA GLU A 195 -10.81 -22.50 1.58
C GLU A 195 -10.28 -23.11 0.26
N GLU A 196 -10.52 -22.47 -0.89
CA GLU A 196 -10.00 -22.91 -2.19
C GLU A 196 -8.47 -22.72 -2.30
N ASP A 197 -7.91 -21.75 -1.58
CA ASP A 197 -6.45 -21.52 -1.54
C ASP A 197 -5.73 -22.50 -0.60
N LEU A 198 -6.49 -23.19 0.26
CA LEU A 198 -5.99 -24.08 1.31
C LEU A 198 -6.40 -25.55 1.10
N GLU A 199 -6.72 -25.96 -0.13
CA GLU A 199 -7.16 -27.33 -0.44
C GLU A 199 -6.15 -28.41 -0.04
N ASP A 200 -4.85 -28.07 0.01
CA ASP A 200 -3.76 -28.97 0.40
C ASP A 200 -3.40 -28.87 1.89
N CYS A 201 -4.18 -28.15 2.69
CA CYS A 201 -3.97 -28.03 4.13
C CYS A 201 -4.23 -29.37 4.83
N PRO A 202 -3.30 -29.90 5.64
CA PRO A 202 -3.46 -31.20 6.31
C PRO A 202 -4.35 -31.15 7.56
N PHE A 203 -4.82 -29.97 7.97
CA PHE A 203 -5.65 -29.77 9.16
C PHE A 203 -7.14 -29.82 8.84
N ASP A 204 -7.98 -30.13 9.84
CA ASP A 204 -9.42 -30.35 9.64
C ASP A 204 -10.20 -29.08 9.25
N ASP A 205 -9.76 -27.92 9.75
CA ASP A 205 -10.32 -26.59 9.43
C ASP A 205 -9.22 -25.73 8.79
N PRO A 206 -9.14 -25.66 7.45
CA PRO A 206 -8.05 -24.98 6.77
C PRO A 206 -7.94 -23.51 7.16
N ILE A 207 -9.07 -22.82 7.31
CA ILE A 207 -9.12 -21.39 7.63
C ILE A 207 -8.81 -21.09 9.10
N ALA A 208 -9.21 -21.96 10.03
CA ALA A 208 -8.90 -21.80 11.45
C ALA A 208 -7.58 -22.45 11.87
N SER A 209 -6.80 -22.98 10.92
CA SER A 209 -5.51 -23.63 11.15
C SER A 209 -4.32 -22.72 10.80
N PRO A 210 -3.09 -23.12 11.15
CA PRO A 210 -1.87 -22.42 10.76
C PRO A 210 -1.72 -22.24 9.24
N CYS A 211 -2.42 -23.03 8.41
CA CYS A 211 -2.38 -22.88 6.95
C CYS A 211 -2.83 -21.50 6.46
N ALA A 212 -3.71 -20.81 7.20
CA ALA A 212 -4.19 -19.47 6.84
C ALA A 212 -3.25 -18.35 7.32
N GLU A 213 -2.21 -18.66 8.10
CA GLU A 213 -1.29 -17.67 8.63
C GLU A 213 -0.28 -17.25 7.54
N PRO A 214 0.01 -15.94 7.39
CA PRO A 214 0.92 -15.42 6.36
C PRO A 214 2.29 -16.09 6.35
N GLU A 215 2.82 -16.44 7.53
CA GLU A 215 4.11 -17.10 7.71
C GLU A 215 4.11 -18.50 7.10
N CYS A 216 3.02 -19.24 7.22
CA CYS A 216 2.88 -20.59 6.66
C CYS A 216 2.55 -20.59 5.16
N ILE A 217 1.85 -19.56 4.66
CA ILE A 217 1.60 -19.37 3.24
C ILE A 217 2.89 -19.01 2.50
N ALA A 218 3.72 -18.14 3.11
CA ALA A 218 4.99 -17.73 2.53
C ALA A 218 6.03 -18.87 2.52
N ASP A 219 6.15 -19.61 3.62
CA ASP A 219 7.09 -20.72 3.75
C ASP A 219 6.65 -21.70 4.86
N HIS A 220 6.13 -22.86 4.46
CA HIS A 220 5.66 -23.92 5.36
C HIS A 220 6.80 -24.61 6.13
N GLU A 221 8.05 -24.49 5.69
CA GLU A 221 9.22 -25.05 6.40
C GLU A 221 9.89 -24.00 7.31
N SER A 222 9.35 -22.78 7.38
CA SER A 222 9.92 -21.73 8.21
C SER A 222 9.80 -22.06 9.70
N ASP A 223 10.79 -21.63 10.49
CA ASP A 223 10.75 -21.73 11.96
C ASP A 223 9.50 -21.02 12.54
N ALA A 224 9.05 -19.95 11.87
CA ALA A 224 7.85 -19.21 12.24
C ALA A 224 6.57 -20.03 12.02
N CYS A 225 6.43 -20.66 10.85
CA CYS A 225 5.29 -21.55 10.58
C CYS A 225 5.31 -22.78 11.51
N THR A 226 6.48 -23.38 11.72
CA THR A 226 6.62 -24.54 12.62
C THR A 226 6.17 -24.20 14.04
N ALA A 227 6.54 -23.03 14.56
CA ALA A 227 6.11 -22.57 15.88
C ALA A 227 4.58 -22.35 15.97
N LEU A 228 3.94 -21.89 14.89
CA LEU A 228 2.49 -21.74 14.81
C LEU A 228 1.79 -23.10 14.78
N VAL A 229 2.33 -24.06 14.03
CA VAL A 229 1.86 -25.46 14.00
C VAL A 229 1.96 -26.11 15.37
N ASP A 230 3.11 -26.00 16.03
CA ASP A 230 3.31 -26.53 17.38
C ASP A 230 2.30 -25.96 18.37
N ALA A 231 2.10 -24.63 18.35
CA ALA A 231 1.15 -23.96 19.21
C ALA A 231 -0.29 -24.43 18.94
N PHE A 232 -0.67 -24.55 17.67
CA PHE A 232 -1.99 -25.02 17.27
C PHE A 232 -2.23 -26.47 17.71
N CYS A 233 -1.26 -27.36 17.55
CA CYS A 233 -1.38 -28.76 17.90
C CYS A 233 -1.35 -29.03 19.41
N VAL A 234 -0.78 -28.13 20.21
CA VAL A 234 -0.92 -28.18 21.68
C VAL A 234 -2.38 -27.97 22.10
N ASP A 235 -3.09 -27.05 21.44
CA ASP A 235 -4.47 -26.70 21.77
C ASP A 235 -5.50 -27.59 21.04
N ASN A 236 -5.14 -28.18 19.89
CA ASN A 236 -6.01 -29.02 19.05
C ASN A 236 -5.39 -30.42 18.78
N PRO A 237 -5.16 -31.25 19.82
CA PRO A 237 -4.47 -32.52 19.66
C PRO A 237 -5.27 -33.60 18.91
N GLU A 238 -6.57 -33.39 18.69
CA GLU A 238 -7.46 -34.31 17.97
C GLU A 238 -7.60 -33.97 16.47
N ASP A 239 -6.95 -32.91 15.99
CA ASP A 239 -6.97 -32.52 14.58
C ASP A 239 -6.13 -33.51 13.74
N GLU A 240 -6.66 -33.92 12.57
CA GLU A 240 -6.01 -34.91 11.69
C GLU A 240 -4.57 -34.53 11.31
N GLY A 241 -4.31 -33.23 11.10
CA GLY A 241 -2.98 -32.71 10.79
C GLY A 241 -2.01 -32.85 11.96
N CYS A 242 -2.51 -32.66 13.19
CA CYS A 242 -1.72 -32.80 14.41
C CYS A 242 -1.43 -34.28 14.75
N GLU A 243 -2.36 -35.19 14.49
CA GLU A 243 -2.12 -36.63 14.63
C GLU A 243 -1.01 -37.11 13.68
N PHE A 244 -0.99 -36.58 12.44
CA PHE A 244 0.05 -36.88 11.47
C PHE A 244 1.43 -36.37 11.92
N MET A 245 1.51 -35.13 12.43
CA MET A 245 2.75 -34.54 12.96
C MET A 245 3.29 -35.31 14.18
N ALA A 246 2.41 -35.69 15.11
CA ALA A 246 2.79 -36.51 16.26
C ALA A 246 3.30 -37.90 15.84
N MET A 247 2.78 -38.46 14.75
CA MET A 247 3.26 -39.72 14.19
C MET A 247 4.65 -39.57 13.55
N LEU A 248 4.91 -38.45 12.86
CA LEU A 248 6.23 -38.13 12.29
C LEU A 248 7.31 -38.03 13.36
N GLU A 249 7.06 -37.34 14.48
CA GLU A 249 8.01 -37.29 15.60
C GLU A 249 8.34 -38.68 16.16
N VAL A 250 7.33 -39.56 16.23
CA VAL A 250 7.52 -40.95 16.69
C VAL A 250 8.34 -41.77 15.68
N PHE A 251 8.15 -41.54 14.38
CA PHE A 251 8.95 -42.18 13.33
C PHE A 251 10.41 -41.70 13.34
N GLU A 252 10.65 -40.39 13.49
CA GLU A 252 11.99 -39.82 13.61
C GLU A 252 12.71 -40.34 14.87
N PHE A 253 11.98 -40.47 15.98
CA PHE A 253 12.48 -41.12 17.19
C PHE A 253 12.83 -42.61 16.97
N MET A 254 11.99 -43.36 16.24
CA MET A 254 12.26 -44.76 15.91
C MET A 254 13.47 -44.92 14.96
N GLU A 255 13.68 -43.99 14.02
CA GLU A 255 14.84 -43.99 13.13
C GLU A 255 16.13 -43.68 13.91
N SER A 256 16.08 -42.73 14.85
CA SER A 256 17.16 -42.47 15.82
C SER A 256 17.50 -43.68 16.70
N LEU A 257 16.51 -44.51 17.06
CA LEU A 257 16.73 -45.78 17.74
C LEU A 257 17.22 -46.90 16.81
N GLY A 258 16.94 -46.82 15.50
CA GLY A 258 17.39 -47.78 14.49
C GLY A 258 18.91 -47.72 14.23
N ASP A 259 19.54 -46.59 14.52
CA ASP A 259 20.99 -46.38 14.49
C ASP A 259 21.70 -46.79 15.79
N LEU A 260 20.98 -47.25 16.82
CA LEU A 260 21.58 -47.91 17.98
C LEU A 260 21.91 -49.38 17.64
N ASP A 261 23.13 -49.58 17.17
CA ASP A 261 23.85 -50.84 16.98
C ASP A 261 23.19 -52.09 17.60
N ASN A 262 22.76 -53.02 16.74
CA ASN A 262 22.45 -54.42 17.07
C ASN A 262 23.62 -55.17 17.73
N ASP A 263 24.80 -54.54 17.84
CA ASP A 263 26.00 -55.11 18.44
C ASP A 263 26.05 -54.96 19.98
N ALA A 264 25.13 -54.21 20.60
CA ALA A 264 25.08 -54.07 22.07
C ALA A 264 24.24 -55.13 22.80
N LEU A 265 23.46 -55.96 22.09
CA LEU A 265 22.55 -56.96 22.68
C LEU A 265 23.03 -58.42 22.55
N CYS A 266 24.16 -58.67 21.90
CA CYS A 266 24.79 -60.00 21.80
C CYS A 266 26.09 -60.07 22.60
N GLY A 267 26.02 -59.96 23.94
CA GLY A 267 27.18 -60.03 24.82
C GLY A 267 27.00 -60.99 26.01
N VAL A 268 27.68 -62.13 25.94
CA VAL A 268 28.04 -63.11 27.00
C VAL A 268 26.95 -64.00 27.63
N VAL A 269 26.70 -65.15 26.98
CA VAL A 269 26.40 -66.40 27.71
C VAL A 269 27.67 -66.80 28.47
N SER A 270 27.66 -66.71 29.79
CA SER A 270 28.73 -67.28 30.62
C SER A 270 28.53 -68.80 30.72
N GLU A 271 29.40 -69.55 30.05
CA GLU A 271 29.64 -70.96 30.37
C GLU A 271 30.15 -71.06 31.81
N MET A 272 29.36 -71.66 32.70
CA MET A 272 29.88 -72.20 33.97
C MET A 272 30.04 -73.71 33.81
N GLY A 273 31.30 -74.10 33.57
CA GLY A 273 31.74 -75.49 33.56
C GLY A 273 31.73 -76.13 34.94
N SER A 274 31.45 -77.43 34.95
CA SER A 274 31.59 -78.34 36.10
C SER A 274 33.04 -78.50 36.54
N SER A 275 33.27 -78.49 37.85
CA SER A 275 34.16 -79.42 38.57
C SER A 275 33.86 -79.38 40.06
#